data_AF-A0A5M6CP83-F1
#
_entry.id   AF-A0A5M6CP83-F1
#
_cell.length_a   1.000
_cell.length_b   1.000
_cell.length_c   1.000
_cell.angle_alpha   90.00
_cell.angle_beta   90.00
_cell.angle_gamma   90.00
#
_symmetry.space_group_name_H-M   'P 1'
#
loop_
_entity.id
_entity.type
_entity.pdbx_description
1 polymer ?
#
loop_
_entity_poly.entity_id
_entity_poly.type
_entity_poly.pdbx_seq_one_letter_code
_entity_poly.pdbx_strand_id
1 'polypeptide(L)'
;MNTNTIEIIKTIGAQWPFLLVSFIIVVFIIKWKTIWKSLSRVTQIRVKTGNHEVEVHASKKTVETVESSVSVQPRMKMTEIDNAILNEDKIPIVDESDDDRSNSYFGLLSVRDFKRFNELVEKQTLDESDPEKINKSRVWGYYWRYHHGDTTAFEELEKYISGLNNDEQKSYAMYYLSGFYKDSNDFTKAISLLTHSLQLTKEDNAKQIIVSEMSTIYFEQGEKNKSITILLENIDSINSKSSKSELYKSIALFYKKEGNDLLETFAYQKALEMVPNSTSLMFDSAFRYLQIDKNFVDLSLFLYQKLLMVNNNNSSASNNAGVAYEKLNMKGKAIKNYKNAFKAESTLAASNIAYKLIECGFMEEAQDYLKQCETYEIVDTNVARVSSYLKDQLEVEEKLEEVYNKTAKQKYKFFSELGNCLFSTKARFDNRSEFTYGQSPVKVDINGDSIVLSWENGDEKHKVEGKFHNSAIIANYSKPEKNLYPYSESTKYNYVNIDVYGYENEKENLIFLTIKDNQITTLEFEIKLY
;
A
#
# COMPACT_ATOMS: atom_id res chain seq x y z
N MET A 1 -33.41 56.13 -8.88
CA MET A 1 -32.16 55.47 -9.32
C MET A 1 -31.71 56.14 -10.61
N ASN A 2 -30.46 56.57 -10.67
CA ASN A 2 -29.93 57.27 -11.84
C ASN A 2 -29.89 56.29 -13.04
N THR A 3 -30.17 56.74 -14.26
CA THR A 3 -30.36 55.91 -15.45
C THR A 3 -29.15 54.99 -15.72
N ASN A 4 -27.94 55.48 -15.41
CA ASN A 4 -26.68 54.72 -15.50
C ASN A 4 -26.64 53.50 -14.55
N THR A 5 -27.30 53.54 -13.39
CA THR A 5 -27.32 52.41 -12.45
C THR A 5 -28.18 51.25 -12.97
N ILE A 6 -29.26 51.55 -13.69
CA ILE A 6 -30.15 50.53 -14.26
C ILE A 6 -29.47 49.83 -15.45
N GLU A 7 -28.73 50.57 -16.29
CA GLU A 7 -27.94 49.98 -17.37
C GLU A 7 -26.78 49.13 -16.85
N ILE A 8 -26.09 49.55 -15.80
CA ILE A 8 -25.03 48.74 -15.16
C ILE A 8 -25.62 47.44 -14.59
N ILE A 9 -26.75 47.49 -13.90
CA ILE A 9 -27.41 46.29 -13.35
C ILE A 9 -27.87 45.34 -14.47
N LYS A 10 -28.42 45.86 -15.58
CA LYS A 10 -28.77 45.03 -16.76
C LYS A 10 -27.54 44.41 -17.41
N THR A 11 -26.44 45.15 -17.49
CA THR A 11 -25.18 44.66 -18.10
C THR A 11 -24.53 43.58 -17.24
N ILE A 12 -24.50 43.76 -15.91
CA ILE A 12 -24.02 42.75 -14.96
C ILE A 12 -24.93 41.51 -14.97
N GLY A 13 -26.25 41.71 -14.99
CA GLY A 13 -27.23 40.62 -15.09
C GLY A 13 -27.10 39.81 -16.39
N ALA A 14 -26.74 40.45 -17.51
CA ALA A 14 -26.51 39.77 -18.78
C ALA A 14 -25.21 38.92 -18.80
N GLN A 15 -24.23 39.23 -17.95
CA GLN A 15 -22.95 38.51 -17.89
C GLN A 15 -22.87 37.44 -16.80
N TRP A 16 -23.91 37.27 -15.98
CA TRP A 16 -23.94 36.24 -14.94
C TRP A 16 -23.68 34.81 -15.46
N PRO A 17 -24.12 34.38 -16.66
CA PRO A 17 -23.81 33.04 -17.16
C PRO A 17 -22.32 32.87 -17.45
N PHE A 18 -21.67 33.93 -17.92
CA PHE A 18 -20.23 33.94 -18.18
C PHE A 18 -19.43 33.90 -16.87
N LEU A 19 -19.88 34.64 -15.85
CA LEU A 19 -19.29 34.59 -14.51
C LEU A 19 -19.47 33.22 -13.84
N LEU A 20 -20.64 32.58 -14.01
CA LEU A 20 -20.90 31.24 -13.50
C LEU A 20 -19.98 30.20 -14.16
N VAL A 21 -19.85 30.23 -15.48
CA VAL A 21 -18.97 29.32 -16.22
C VAL A 21 -17.51 29.55 -15.82
N SER A 22 -17.08 30.81 -15.70
CA SER A 22 -15.73 31.16 -15.26
C SER A 22 -15.47 30.68 -13.83
N PHE A 23 -16.44 30.82 -12.92
CA PHE A 23 -16.35 30.31 -11.56
C PHE A 23 -16.23 28.79 -11.51
N ILE A 24 -17.04 28.06 -12.30
CA ILE A 24 -16.96 26.60 -12.40
C ILE A 24 -15.58 26.17 -12.92
N ILE A 25 -15.04 26.83 -13.94
CA ILE A 25 -13.70 26.54 -14.49
C ILE A 25 -12.63 26.79 -13.44
N VAL A 26 -12.68 27.90 -12.72
CA VAL A 26 -11.72 28.23 -11.66
C VAL A 26 -11.80 27.21 -10.51
N VAL A 27 -12.99 26.81 -10.07
CA VAL A 27 -13.17 25.74 -9.09
C VAL A 27 -12.61 24.42 -9.62
N PHE A 28 -12.85 24.10 -10.90
CA PHE A 28 -12.34 22.90 -11.55
C PHE A 28 -10.82 22.87 -11.62
N ILE A 29 -10.16 24.00 -11.88
CA ILE A 29 -8.69 24.14 -11.91
C ILE A 29 -8.11 24.05 -10.49
N ILE A 30 -8.64 24.81 -9.54
CA ILE A 30 -8.14 24.84 -8.15
C ILE A 30 -8.34 23.48 -7.46
N LYS A 31 -9.45 22.81 -7.73
CA LYS A 31 -9.79 21.52 -7.12
C LYS A 31 -9.53 20.34 -8.07
N TRP A 32 -8.79 20.54 -9.17
CA TRP A 32 -8.58 19.53 -10.23
C TRP A 32 -8.12 18.18 -9.67
N LYS A 33 -7.10 18.19 -8.79
CA LYS A 33 -6.60 16.97 -8.14
C LYS A 33 -7.64 16.30 -7.23
N THR A 34 -8.44 17.08 -6.52
CA THR A 34 -9.49 16.57 -5.60
C THR A 34 -10.70 16.03 -6.37
N ILE A 35 -11.07 16.68 -7.47
CA ILE A 35 -12.17 16.28 -8.35
C ILE A 35 -11.81 14.99 -9.08
N TRP A 36 -10.62 14.87 -9.67
CA TRP A 36 -10.17 13.64 -10.32
C TRP A 36 -9.96 12.49 -9.35
N LYS A 37 -9.49 12.74 -8.12
CA LYS A 37 -9.40 11.73 -7.05
C LYS A 37 -10.77 11.20 -6.59
N SER A 38 -11.83 12.00 -6.75
CA SER A 38 -13.21 11.60 -6.46
C SER A 38 -13.86 10.94 -7.67
N LEU A 39 -13.61 11.42 -8.90
CA LEU A 39 -14.11 10.83 -10.14
C LEU A 39 -13.45 9.48 -10.45
N SER A 40 -12.18 9.27 -10.09
CA SER A 40 -11.50 7.98 -10.26
C SER A 40 -12.15 6.83 -9.49
N ARG A 41 -13.10 7.14 -8.58
CA ARG A 41 -13.85 6.17 -7.78
C ARG A 41 -15.21 5.86 -8.37
N VAL A 42 -15.67 6.65 -9.34
CA VAL A 42 -16.96 6.48 -9.99
C VAL A 42 -16.83 5.31 -10.96
N THR A 43 -17.53 4.21 -10.66
CA THR A 43 -17.50 2.99 -11.47
C THR A 43 -18.59 3.00 -12.54
N GLN A 44 -19.70 3.71 -12.29
CA GLN A 44 -20.78 3.84 -13.26
C GLN A 44 -21.56 5.15 -13.05
N ILE A 45 -21.89 5.84 -14.14
CA ILE A 45 -22.83 6.95 -14.17
C ILE A 45 -24.02 6.53 -15.03
N ARG A 46 -25.24 6.55 -14.48
CA ARG A 46 -26.48 6.35 -15.24
C ARG A 46 -27.30 7.62 -15.25
N VAL A 47 -27.76 8.00 -16.43
CA VAL A 47 -28.66 9.13 -16.64
C VAL A 47 -29.99 8.58 -17.14
N LYS A 48 -31.07 8.80 -16.40
CA LYS A 48 -32.42 8.39 -16.79
C LYS A 48 -33.11 9.57 -17.48
N THR A 49 -33.46 9.43 -18.75
CA THR A 49 -34.22 10.45 -19.49
C THR A 49 -35.71 10.28 -19.20
N GLY A 50 -36.25 11.14 -18.33
CA GLY A 50 -37.68 11.21 -18.03
C GLY A 50 -38.00 12.04 -16.78
N ASN A 51 -37.12 11.98 -15.78
CA ASN A 51 -37.03 12.91 -14.66
C ASN A 51 -35.53 13.04 -14.36
N HIS A 52 -35.00 14.25 -14.22
CA HIS A 52 -33.56 14.54 -14.16
C HIS A 52 -32.85 13.94 -12.92
N GLU A 53 -32.65 12.63 -12.91
CA GLU A 53 -31.86 11.92 -11.89
C GLU A 53 -30.59 11.33 -12.51
N VAL A 54 -29.47 11.59 -11.84
CA VAL A 54 -28.16 11.05 -12.17
C VAL A 54 -27.73 10.17 -11.01
N GLU A 55 -27.65 8.87 -11.24
CA GLU A 55 -27.11 7.92 -10.28
C GLU A 55 -25.62 7.73 -10.54
N VAL A 56 -24.82 7.95 -9.49
CA VAL A 56 -23.37 7.79 -9.52
C VAL A 56 -23.00 6.65 -8.57
N HIS A 57 -22.63 5.50 -9.12
CA HIS A 57 -22.05 4.42 -8.35
C HIS A 57 -20.56 4.67 -8.17
N ALA A 58 -20.10 4.73 -6.92
CA ALA A 58 -18.70 4.79 -6.57
C ALA A 58 -18.26 3.49 -5.88
N SER A 59 -17.06 2.98 -6.18
CA SER A 59 -16.48 1.89 -5.41
C SER A 59 -16.37 2.32 -3.95
N LYS A 60 -16.79 1.47 -3.00
CA LYS A 60 -16.60 1.71 -1.55
C LYS A 60 -15.16 2.15 -1.31
N LYS A 61 -14.98 3.12 -0.40
CA LYS A 61 -13.67 3.56 0.09
C LYS A 61 -12.88 2.29 0.41
N THR A 62 -11.87 1.98 -0.38
CA THR A 62 -10.83 1.05 0.04
C THR A 62 -10.24 1.73 1.27
N VAL A 63 -10.63 1.25 2.45
CA VAL A 63 -9.67 1.18 3.56
C VAL A 63 -8.43 0.60 2.89
N GLU A 64 -7.29 1.27 2.96
CA GLU A 64 -6.04 0.64 2.53
C GLU A 64 -6.07 -0.75 3.13
N THR A 65 -6.24 -1.77 2.29
CA THR A 65 -6.31 -3.15 2.76
C THR A 65 -4.97 -3.37 3.40
N VAL A 66 -4.94 -3.35 4.74
CA VAL A 66 -3.74 -3.69 5.48
C VAL A 66 -3.37 -5.07 4.98
N GLU A 67 -2.24 -5.17 4.27
CA GLU A 67 -1.78 -6.46 3.80
C GLU A 67 -1.68 -7.38 5.01
N SER A 68 -2.25 -8.58 4.86
CA SER A 68 -2.44 -9.48 5.99
C SER A 68 -1.12 -9.91 6.66
N SER A 69 -0.01 -9.77 5.94
CA SER A 69 1.34 -9.98 6.40
C SER A 69 2.35 -9.24 5.53
N VAL A 70 3.26 -8.50 6.15
CA VAL A 70 4.26 -7.67 5.47
C VAL A 70 5.66 -8.27 5.65
N SER A 71 6.37 -8.46 4.54
CA SER A 71 7.76 -8.90 4.51
C SER A 71 8.74 -7.73 4.55
N VAL A 72 9.88 -7.91 5.23
CA VAL A 72 11.02 -7.00 5.19
C VAL A 72 11.70 -7.10 3.82
N GLN A 73 11.82 -5.98 3.13
CA GLN A 73 12.57 -5.88 1.87
C GLN A 73 14.08 -5.94 2.13
N PRO A 74 14.89 -6.47 1.21
CA PRO A 74 16.34 -6.30 1.22
C PRO A 74 16.71 -4.82 1.37
N ARG A 75 17.69 -4.51 2.22
CA ARG A 75 18.33 -3.19 2.24
C ARG A 75 19.23 -3.08 1.01
N MET A 76 18.62 -2.88 -0.16
CA MET A 76 19.38 -2.62 -1.37
C MET A 76 19.84 -1.15 -1.31
N LYS A 77 20.99 -0.89 -0.68
CA LYS A 77 21.69 0.36 -0.91
C LYS A 77 22.30 0.26 -2.30
N MET A 78 21.72 0.98 -3.26
CA MET A 78 22.25 1.12 -4.63
C MET A 78 23.73 1.54 -4.62
N THR A 79 24.16 2.21 -3.55
CA THR A 79 25.54 2.62 -3.30
C THR A 79 26.48 1.46 -2.97
N GLU A 80 26.06 0.20 -2.85
CA GLU A 80 26.98 -0.92 -2.57
C GLU A 80 27.78 -1.41 -3.78
N ILE A 81 27.39 -1.11 -5.01
CA ILE A 81 28.26 -1.37 -6.18
C ILE A 81 29.38 -0.33 -6.23
N ASP A 82 29.05 0.95 -5.99
CA ASP A 82 30.04 2.02 -5.81
C ASP A 82 30.91 1.77 -4.55
N ASN A 83 30.30 1.26 -3.47
CA ASN A 83 30.99 0.96 -2.23
C ASN A 83 31.74 -0.38 -2.23
N ALA A 84 31.49 -1.32 -3.15
CA ALA A 84 32.23 -2.59 -3.17
C ALA A 84 33.71 -2.36 -3.50
N ILE A 85 34.02 -1.36 -4.34
CA ILE A 85 35.37 -0.88 -4.59
C ILE A 85 35.91 -0.10 -3.38
N LEU A 86 35.06 0.70 -2.71
CA LEU A 86 35.45 1.45 -1.51
C LEU A 86 35.59 0.58 -0.24
N ASN A 87 35.01 -0.61 -0.20
CA ASN A 87 34.94 -1.45 1.01
C ASN A 87 36.02 -2.53 1.09
N GLU A 88 36.67 -2.91 -0.03
CA GLU A 88 37.90 -3.71 0.03
C GLU A 88 39.12 -2.85 0.43
N ASP A 89 39.06 -1.53 0.18
CA ASP A 89 40.06 -0.57 0.64
C ASP A 89 39.50 0.24 1.82
N LYS A 90 39.47 -0.36 3.02
CA LYS A 90 39.51 0.43 4.25
C LYS A 90 40.82 1.23 4.26
N ILE A 91 40.81 2.43 3.68
CA ILE A 91 41.75 3.48 4.06
C ILE A 91 41.54 3.69 5.57
N PRO A 92 42.61 3.79 6.39
CA PRO A 92 42.47 3.92 7.83
C PRO A 92 41.62 5.14 8.15
N ILE A 93 40.42 4.93 8.68
CA ILE A 93 39.68 5.98 9.36
C ILE A 93 40.48 6.21 10.64
N VAL A 94 41.29 7.26 10.67
CA VAL A 94 41.85 7.76 11.92
C VAL A 94 40.65 8.24 12.74
N ASP A 95 40.49 7.68 13.93
CA ASP A 95 39.47 8.08 14.89
C ASP A 95 39.82 9.50 15.36
N GLU A 96 39.08 10.51 14.92
CA GLU A 96 39.44 11.91 15.10
C GLU A 96 38.31 12.73 15.75
N SER A 97 38.71 13.52 16.74
CA SER A 97 37.90 14.49 17.47
C SER A 97 37.51 15.69 16.59
N ASP A 98 36.54 16.50 17.05
CA ASP A 98 35.94 17.60 16.28
C ASP A 98 36.94 18.68 15.76
N ASP A 99 38.16 18.75 16.29
CA ASP A 99 39.19 19.72 15.87
C ASP A 99 39.96 19.28 14.59
N ASP A 100 39.96 17.98 14.26
CA ASP A 100 40.77 17.40 13.18
C ASP A 100 40.03 17.22 11.85
N ARG A 101 38.68 17.38 11.85
CA ARG A 101 37.87 17.32 10.61
C ARG A 101 38.38 18.27 9.54
N SER A 102 38.92 19.43 9.92
CA SER A 102 39.47 20.43 9.00
C SER A 102 40.70 19.95 8.21
N ASN A 103 41.42 18.94 8.71
CA ASN A 103 42.61 18.35 8.09
C ASN A 103 42.35 16.97 7.47
N SER A 104 41.18 16.37 7.71
CA SER A 104 40.76 15.12 7.08
C SER A 104 40.57 15.26 5.57
N TYR A 105 40.69 14.16 4.82
CA TYR A 105 40.45 14.13 3.37
C TYR A 105 39.11 14.78 2.97
N PHE A 106 38.01 14.36 3.62
CA PHE A 106 36.68 14.89 3.32
C PHE A 106 36.50 16.34 3.78
N GLY A 107 37.16 16.74 4.87
CA GLY A 107 37.21 18.14 5.28
C GLY A 107 37.85 19.04 4.22
N LEU A 108 39.04 18.66 3.75
CA LEU A 108 39.77 19.40 2.71
C LEU A 108 39.01 19.45 1.39
N LEU A 109 38.38 18.34 0.98
CA LEU A 109 37.52 18.29 -0.21
C LEU A 109 36.29 19.19 -0.06
N SER A 110 35.66 19.25 1.12
CA SER A 110 34.48 20.07 1.37
C SER A 110 34.75 21.58 1.26
N VAL A 111 35.95 22.03 1.66
CA VAL A 111 36.40 23.42 1.52
C VAL A 111 37.18 23.68 0.23
N ARG A 112 37.30 22.66 -0.63
CA ARG A 112 38.01 22.70 -1.92
C ARG A 112 39.49 23.10 -1.80
N ASP A 113 40.14 22.73 -0.70
CA ASP A 113 41.59 22.87 -0.54
C ASP A 113 42.33 21.68 -1.18
N PHE A 114 42.29 21.65 -2.51
CA PHE A 114 42.87 20.54 -3.29
C PHE A 114 44.38 20.45 -3.20
N LYS A 115 45.06 21.59 -2.95
CA LYS A 115 46.50 21.62 -2.76
C LYS A 115 46.89 20.82 -1.52
N ARG A 116 46.28 21.16 -0.37
CA ARG A 116 46.58 20.48 0.89
C ARG A 116 46.09 19.03 0.89
N PHE A 117 44.97 18.76 0.19
CA PHE A 117 44.51 17.39 -0.04
C PHE A 117 45.57 16.56 -0.79
N ASN A 118 46.14 17.07 -1.89
CA ASN A 118 47.19 16.36 -2.63
C ASN A 118 48.46 16.17 -1.80
N GLU A 119 48.87 17.18 -1.01
CA GLU A 119 50.01 17.05 -0.09
C GLU A 119 49.77 15.90 0.92
N LEU A 120 48.54 15.74 1.40
CA LEU A 120 48.17 14.65 2.30
C LEU A 120 48.20 13.28 1.60
N VAL A 121 47.63 13.17 0.39
CA VAL A 121 47.67 11.94 -0.41
C VAL A 121 49.13 11.54 -0.69
N GLU A 122 49.96 12.45 -1.18
CA GLU A 122 51.37 12.16 -1.46
C GLU A 122 52.13 11.77 -0.20
N LYS A 123 51.91 12.47 0.93
CA LYS A 123 52.52 12.12 2.21
C LYS A 123 52.20 10.68 2.63
N GLN A 124 50.95 10.23 2.45
CA GLN A 124 50.57 8.85 2.76
C GLN A 124 51.29 7.83 1.86
N THR A 125 51.56 8.20 0.60
CA THR A 125 52.29 7.31 -0.32
C THR A 125 53.80 7.26 -0.08
N LEU A 126 54.39 8.18 0.69
CA LEU A 126 55.84 8.20 0.93
C LEU A 126 56.34 6.98 1.72
N ASP A 127 55.54 6.50 2.68
CA ASP A 127 55.87 5.36 3.53
C ASP A 127 55.35 4.03 2.95
N GLU A 128 54.61 4.06 1.84
CA GLU A 128 54.11 2.87 1.16
C GLU A 128 55.15 2.37 0.16
N SER A 129 55.42 1.06 0.19
CA SER A 129 56.39 0.41 -0.69
C SER A 129 55.73 -0.33 -1.85
N ASP A 130 54.44 -0.63 -1.73
CA ASP A 130 53.65 -1.34 -2.74
C ASP A 130 53.23 -0.38 -3.87
N PRO A 131 53.76 -0.55 -5.10
CA PRO A 131 53.43 0.30 -6.23
C PRO A 131 51.93 0.30 -6.56
N GLU A 132 51.22 -0.81 -6.31
CA GLU A 132 49.80 -0.91 -6.60
C GLU A 132 48.98 -0.02 -5.65
N LYS A 133 49.30 -0.04 -4.35
CA LYS A 133 48.65 0.82 -3.37
C LYS A 133 48.94 2.29 -3.57
N ILE A 134 50.18 2.63 -3.96
CA ILE A 134 50.53 4.00 -4.36
C ILE A 134 49.65 4.43 -5.54
N ASN A 135 49.52 3.57 -6.56
CA ASN A 135 48.72 3.85 -7.75
C ASN A 135 47.24 4.06 -7.39
N LYS A 136 46.66 3.17 -6.58
CA LYS A 136 45.27 3.29 -6.11
C LYS A 136 45.04 4.60 -5.36
N SER A 137 45.94 4.95 -4.44
CA SER A 137 45.86 6.18 -3.65
C SER A 137 45.87 7.44 -4.52
N ARG A 138 46.74 7.50 -5.53
CA ARG A 138 46.83 8.63 -6.45
C ARG A 138 45.60 8.76 -7.35
N VAL A 139 45.16 7.66 -7.96
CA VAL A 139 43.96 7.63 -8.81
C VAL A 139 42.71 8.01 -8.01
N TRP A 140 42.58 7.51 -6.78
CA TRP A 140 41.54 7.90 -5.83
C TRP A 140 41.58 9.41 -5.56
N GLY A 141 42.78 9.98 -5.34
CA GLY A 141 42.95 11.42 -5.14
C GLY A 141 42.42 12.24 -6.32
N TYR A 142 42.78 11.87 -7.55
CA TYR A 142 42.24 12.52 -8.75
C TYR A 142 40.72 12.40 -8.85
N TYR A 143 40.18 11.20 -8.59
CA TYR A 143 38.74 10.94 -8.63
C TYR A 143 37.97 11.86 -7.69
N TRP A 144 38.35 11.92 -6.42
CA TRP A 144 37.61 12.74 -5.45
C TRP A 144 37.76 14.24 -5.71
N ARG A 145 38.94 14.69 -6.14
CA ARG A 145 39.15 16.08 -6.55
C ARG A 145 38.20 16.46 -7.69
N TYR A 146 38.09 15.63 -8.72
CA TYR A 146 37.18 15.85 -9.84
C TYR A 146 35.72 16.01 -9.37
N HIS A 147 35.23 15.06 -8.56
CA HIS A 147 33.84 15.11 -8.04
C HIS A 147 33.56 16.27 -7.08
N HIS A 148 34.60 16.90 -6.53
CA HIS A 148 34.47 18.11 -5.69
C HIS A 148 34.68 19.42 -6.47
N GLY A 149 34.89 19.32 -7.79
CA GLY A 149 34.94 20.46 -8.71
C GLY A 149 36.35 20.95 -9.05
N ASP A 150 37.38 20.14 -8.83
CA ASP A 150 38.72 20.44 -9.33
C ASP A 150 38.81 20.21 -10.84
N THR A 151 38.99 21.29 -11.60
CA THR A 151 39.06 21.24 -13.06
C THR A 151 40.37 20.67 -13.60
N THR A 152 41.44 20.60 -12.81
CA THR A 152 42.74 20.08 -13.29
C THR A 152 42.88 18.57 -13.12
N ALA A 153 42.08 17.96 -12.22
CA ALA A 153 42.18 16.55 -11.88
C ALA A 153 42.01 15.61 -13.09
N PHE A 154 41.19 16.02 -14.07
CA PHE A 154 40.99 15.29 -15.32
C PHE A 154 42.29 15.17 -16.15
N GLU A 155 42.91 16.31 -16.48
CA GLU A 155 44.14 16.35 -17.29
C GLU A 155 45.31 15.70 -16.55
N GLU A 156 45.37 15.87 -15.22
CA GLU A 156 46.38 15.23 -14.38
C GLU A 156 46.26 13.71 -14.39
N LEU A 157 45.04 13.15 -14.34
CA LEU A 157 44.81 11.71 -14.44
C LEU A 157 45.20 11.17 -15.83
N GLU A 158 44.85 11.86 -16.92
CA GLU A 158 45.26 11.46 -18.29
C GLU A 158 46.79 11.43 -18.44
N LYS A 159 47.47 12.45 -17.92
CA LYS A 159 48.93 12.51 -17.92
C LYS A 159 49.54 11.41 -17.05
N TYR A 160 48.96 11.15 -15.87
CA TYR A 160 49.40 10.09 -14.97
C TYR A 160 49.31 8.72 -15.64
N ILE A 161 48.18 8.41 -16.28
CA ILE A 161 47.97 7.17 -17.05
C ILE A 161 49.03 6.97 -18.14
N SER A 162 49.42 8.05 -18.83
CA SER A 162 50.42 8.01 -19.89
C SER A 162 51.83 7.65 -19.40
N GLY A 163 52.12 7.88 -18.10
CA GLY A 163 53.38 7.52 -17.46
C GLY A 163 53.40 6.11 -16.84
N LEU A 164 52.25 5.42 -16.79
CA LEU A 164 52.16 4.07 -16.22
C LEU A 164 52.63 3.01 -17.22
N ASN A 165 53.53 2.14 -16.75
CA ASN A 165 54.08 1.02 -17.54
C ASN A 165 53.49 -0.35 -17.16
N ASN A 166 52.78 -0.45 -16.03
CA ASN A 166 52.15 -1.68 -15.57
C ASN A 166 50.69 -1.74 -16.03
N ASP A 167 50.31 -2.85 -16.65
CA ASP A 167 48.97 -3.03 -17.24
C ASP A 167 47.83 -2.97 -16.22
N GLU A 168 48.01 -3.52 -15.02
CA GLU A 168 46.98 -3.48 -13.95
C GLU A 168 46.80 -2.07 -13.40
N GLN A 169 47.91 -1.38 -13.11
CA GLN A 169 47.86 0.03 -12.67
C GLN A 169 47.18 0.92 -13.71
N LYS A 170 47.49 0.70 -14.99
CA LYS A 170 46.92 1.43 -16.12
C LYS A 170 45.44 1.09 -16.30
N SER A 171 45.07 -0.18 -16.20
CA SER A 171 43.68 -0.66 -16.26
C SER A 171 42.84 0.01 -15.18
N TYR A 172 43.32 0.02 -13.93
CA TYR A 172 42.65 0.68 -12.80
C TYR A 172 42.47 2.18 -13.05
N ALA A 173 43.53 2.88 -13.45
CA ALA A 173 43.45 4.31 -13.73
C ALA A 173 42.50 4.64 -14.91
N MET A 174 42.50 3.81 -15.97
CA MET A 174 41.57 3.95 -17.09
C MET A 174 40.11 3.73 -16.69
N TYR A 175 39.84 2.79 -15.78
CA TYR A 175 38.50 2.59 -15.22
C TYR A 175 38.00 3.88 -14.54
N TYR A 176 38.80 4.50 -13.68
CA TYR A 176 38.43 5.76 -13.03
C TYR A 176 38.27 6.93 -14.01
N LEU A 177 39.17 7.04 -14.99
CA LEU A 177 39.04 8.07 -16.03
C LEU A 177 37.75 7.89 -16.85
N SER A 178 37.32 6.65 -17.09
CA SER A 178 36.06 6.38 -17.77
C SER A 178 34.85 6.95 -17.00
N GLY A 179 34.92 6.99 -15.66
CA GLY A 179 33.92 7.63 -14.81
C GLY A 179 33.75 9.12 -15.11
N PHE A 180 34.85 9.84 -15.34
CA PHE A 180 34.79 11.27 -15.69
C PHE A 180 34.09 11.50 -17.04
N TYR A 181 34.36 10.62 -18.00
CA TYR A 181 33.68 10.65 -19.29
C TYR A 181 32.20 10.24 -19.17
N LYS A 182 31.86 9.29 -18.29
CA LYS A 182 30.48 8.94 -17.98
C LYS A 182 29.71 10.12 -17.36
N ASP A 183 30.28 10.82 -16.38
CA ASP A 183 29.65 11.97 -15.72
C ASP A 183 29.39 13.13 -16.68
N SER A 184 30.27 13.30 -17.67
CA SER A 184 30.11 14.26 -18.76
C SER A 184 29.21 13.76 -19.91
N ASN A 185 28.60 12.58 -19.76
CA ASN A 185 27.77 11.89 -20.76
C ASN A 185 28.50 11.56 -22.08
N ASP A 186 29.84 11.57 -22.11
CA ASP A 186 30.63 11.04 -23.22
C ASP A 186 30.79 9.52 -23.06
N PHE A 187 29.67 8.83 -23.18
CA PHE A 187 29.59 7.38 -23.02
C PHE A 187 30.44 6.62 -24.05
N THR A 188 30.70 7.22 -25.23
CA THR A 188 31.54 6.58 -26.27
C THR A 188 32.97 6.45 -25.78
N LYS A 189 33.55 7.54 -25.24
CA LYS A 189 34.90 7.50 -24.67
C LYS A 189 34.95 6.67 -23.39
N ALA A 190 33.93 6.76 -22.53
CA ALA A 190 33.85 5.95 -21.33
C ALA A 190 33.92 4.44 -21.67
N ILE A 191 33.08 3.96 -22.59
CA ILE A 191 33.10 2.56 -23.05
C ILE A 191 34.43 2.20 -23.73
N SER A 192 35.03 3.10 -24.51
CA SER A 192 36.34 2.86 -25.12
C SER A 192 37.43 2.63 -24.07
N LEU A 193 37.46 3.46 -23.02
CA LEU A 193 38.41 3.34 -21.92
C LEU A 193 38.17 2.06 -21.11
N LEU A 194 36.92 1.73 -20.82
CA LEU A 194 36.56 0.48 -20.14
C LEU A 194 36.95 -0.75 -20.97
N THR A 195 36.79 -0.69 -22.29
CA THR A 195 37.20 -1.78 -23.20
C THR A 195 38.72 -1.99 -23.15
N HIS A 196 39.51 -0.90 -23.17
CA HIS A 196 40.96 -0.99 -23.03
C HIS A 196 41.37 -1.48 -21.63
N SER A 197 40.71 -0.97 -20.59
CA SER A 197 40.91 -1.39 -19.21
C SER A 197 40.68 -2.91 -19.06
N LEU A 198 39.60 -3.43 -19.64
CA LEU A 198 39.25 -4.87 -19.64
C LEU A 198 40.30 -5.73 -20.35
N GLN A 199 40.90 -5.24 -21.44
CA GLN A 199 41.93 -5.96 -22.19
C GLN A 199 43.26 -6.06 -21.44
N LEU A 200 43.58 -5.06 -20.61
CA LEU A 200 44.82 -4.99 -19.86
C LEU A 200 44.80 -5.86 -18.59
N THR A 201 43.67 -5.85 -17.87
CA THR A 201 43.59 -6.55 -16.58
C THR A 201 43.43 -8.06 -16.72
N LYS A 202 44.15 -8.79 -15.87
CA LYS A 202 43.99 -10.24 -15.70
C LYS A 202 43.18 -10.58 -14.46
N GLU A 203 42.98 -9.61 -13.56
CA GLU A 203 42.28 -9.81 -12.30
C GLU A 203 40.78 -9.96 -12.49
N ASP A 204 40.23 -11.07 -11.98
CA ASP A 204 38.80 -11.37 -12.07
C ASP A 204 37.93 -10.33 -11.37
N ASN A 205 38.43 -9.69 -10.30
CA ASN A 205 37.71 -8.63 -9.60
C ASN A 205 37.65 -7.34 -10.45
N ALA A 206 38.76 -6.93 -11.05
CA ALA A 206 38.76 -5.79 -11.95
C ALA A 206 37.86 -6.05 -13.18
N LYS A 207 37.95 -7.24 -13.78
CA LYS A 207 37.06 -7.63 -14.89
C LYS A 207 35.59 -7.50 -14.54
N GLN A 208 35.14 -8.05 -13.40
CA GLN A 208 33.71 -7.98 -13.05
C GLN A 208 33.23 -6.53 -12.85
N ILE A 209 34.07 -5.69 -12.25
CA ILE A 209 33.79 -4.26 -12.05
C ILE A 209 33.62 -3.56 -13.40
N ILE A 210 34.61 -3.71 -14.28
CA ILE A 210 34.64 -3.06 -15.59
C ILE A 210 33.44 -3.47 -16.44
N VAL A 211 33.15 -4.78 -16.52
CA VAL A 211 32.01 -5.29 -17.29
C VAL A 211 30.68 -4.82 -16.70
N SER A 212 30.56 -4.77 -15.37
CA SER A 212 29.37 -4.24 -14.70
C SER A 212 29.16 -2.76 -15.02
N GLU A 213 30.23 -1.97 -15.08
CA GLU A 213 30.15 -0.55 -15.42
C GLU A 213 29.82 -0.31 -16.89
N MET A 214 30.40 -1.09 -17.80
CA MET A 214 30.01 -1.09 -19.22
C MET A 214 28.51 -1.39 -19.38
N SER A 215 28.00 -2.36 -18.62
CA SER A 215 26.57 -2.69 -18.61
C SER A 215 25.72 -1.52 -18.11
N THR A 216 26.14 -0.84 -17.04
CA THR A 216 25.46 0.36 -16.52
C THR A 216 25.35 1.45 -17.59
N ILE A 217 26.45 1.75 -18.28
CA ILE A 217 26.47 2.76 -19.34
C ILE A 217 25.56 2.35 -20.51
N TYR A 218 25.62 1.10 -20.99
CA TYR A 218 24.70 0.64 -22.04
C TYR A 218 23.23 0.76 -21.61
N PHE A 219 22.92 0.44 -20.35
CA PHE A 219 21.57 0.59 -19.84
C PHE A 219 21.12 2.07 -19.81
N GLU A 220 21.98 2.98 -19.36
CA GLU A 220 21.73 4.44 -19.33
C GLU A 220 21.51 5.01 -20.74
N GLN A 221 22.18 4.47 -21.75
CA GLN A 221 21.97 4.80 -23.16
C GLN A 221 20.65 4.24 -23.74
N GLY A 222 19.89 3.44 -22.97
CA GLY A 222 18.70 2.75 -23.44
C GLY A 222 18.98 1.46 -24.22
N GLU A 223 20.24 1.05 -24.33
CA GLU A 223 20.71 -0.15 -25.03
C GLU A 223 20.63 -1.38 -24.11
N LYS A 224 19.43 -1.67 -23.60
CA LYS A 224 19.21 -2.67 -22.54
C LYS A 224 19.68 -4.07 -22.89
N ASN A 225 19.48 -4.49 -24.15
CA ASN A 225 19.97 -5.79 -24.63
C ASN A 225 21.50 -5.88 -24.52
N LYS A 226 22.24 -4.83 -24.93
CA LYS A 226 23.71 -4.80 -24.84
C LYS A 226 24.20 -4.84 -23.41
N SER A 227 23.49 -4.20 -22.48
CA SER A 227 23.77 -4.23 -21.05
C SER A 227 23.78 -5.66 -20.51
N ILE A 228 22.75 -6.47 -20.79
CA ILE A 228 22.74 -7.88 -20.36
C ILE A 228 23.77 -8.71 -21.15
N THR A 229 23.88 -8.51 -22.47
CA THR A 229 24.79 -9.28 -23.33
C THR A 229 26.24 -9.17 -22.87
N ILE A 230 26.73 -7.97 -22.54
CA ILE A 230 28.15 -7.80 -22.14
C ILE A 230 28.46 -8.54 -20.83
N LEU A 231 27.52 -8.60 -19.89
CA LEU A 231 27.65 -9.38 -18.65
C LEU A 231 27.72 -10.88 -18.96
N LEU A 232 26.80 -11.37 -19.79
CA LEU A 232 26.71 -12.80 -20.14
C LEU A 232 27.90 -13.29 -20.96
N GLU A 233 28.42 -12.48 -21.89
CA GLU A 233 29.58 -12.86 -22.70
C GLU A 233 30.88 -12.97 -21.87
N ASN A 234 30.98 -12.21 -20.77
CA ASN A 234 32.18 -12.17 -19.94
C ASN A 234 32.12 -13.09 -18.73
N ILE A 235 30.95 -13.62 -18.34
CA ILE A 235 30.79 -14.37 -17.09
C ILE A 235 31.64 -15.64 -16.99
N ASP A 236 31.89 -16.29 -18.12
CA ASP A 236 32.70 -17.51 -18.17
C ASP A 236 34.19 -17.25 -18.22
N SER A 237 34.60 -16.01 -18.49
CA SER A 237 36.01 -15.59 -18.41
C SER A 237 36.49 -15.32 -16.97
N ILE A 238 35.54 -15.20 -16.03
CA ILE A 238 35.78 -14.92 -14.61
C ILE A 238 35.81 -16.23 -13.83
N ASN A 239 36.93 -16.54 -13.19
CA ASN A 239 37.15 -17.79 -12.45
C ASN A 239 36.88 -17.65 -10.95
N SER A 240 37.21 -16.50 -10.37
CA SER A 240 36.99 -16.20 -8.96
C SER A 240 35.50 -16.30 -8.62
N LYS A 241 35.16 -17.14 -7.64
CA LYS A 241 33.77 -17.32 -7.20
C LYS A 241 33.16 -16.04 -6.65
N SER A 242 33.92 -15.24 -5.88
CA SER A 242 33.42 -13.96 -5.36
C SER A 242 33.12 -12.98 -6.50
N SER A 243 34.05 -12.83 -7.44
CA SER A 243 33.87 -11.94 -8.59
C SER A 243 32.73 -12.41 -9.52
N LYS A 244 32.60 -13.72 -9.73
CA LYS A 244 31.48 -14.30 -10.50
C LYS A 244 30.14 -14.11 -9.79
N SER A 245 30.12 -14.18 -8.46
CA SER A 245 28.94 -13.86 -7.65
C SER A 245 28.50 -12.41 -7.83
N GLU A 246 29.44 -11.46 -7.79
CA GLU A 246 29.14 -10.04 -8.00
C GLU A 246 28.60 -9.78 -9.42
N LEU A 247 29.17 -10.44 -10.44
CA LEU A 247 28.65 -10.32 -11.80
C LEU A 247 27.22 -10.87 -11.95
N TYR A 248 26.90 -11.99 -11.28
CA TYR A 248 25.51 -12.48 -11.21
C TYR A 248 24.57 -11.52 -10.49
N LYS A 249 25.03 -10.81 -9.44
CA LYS A 249 24.24 -9.74 -8.80
C LYS A 249 24.00 -8.57 -9.76
N SER A 250 24.99 -8.18 -10.57
CA SER A 250 24.83 -7.18 -11.62
C SER A 250 23.78 -7.63 -12.65
N ILE A 251 23.85 -8.88 -13.12
CA ILE A 251 22.82 -9.46 -14.01
C ILE A 251 21.42 -9.38 -13.37
N ALA A 252 21.30 -9.77 -12.10
CA ALA A 252 20.04 -9.71 -11.36
C ALA A 252 19.48 -8.28 -11.30
N LEU A 253 20.34 -7.29 -11.00
CA LEU A 253 19.97 -5.87 -10.97
C LEU A 253 19.39 -5.41 -12.31
N PHE A 254 20.00 -5.77 -13.44
CA PHE A 254 19.51 -5.33 -14.75
C PHE A 254 18.21 -6.03 -15.14
N TYR A 255 18.06 -7.33 -14.86
CA TYR A 255 16.76 -8.01 -15.05
C TYR A 255 15.65 -7.39 -14.19
N LYS A 256 15.96 -7.00 -12.95
CA LYS A 256 15.03 -6.24 -12.11
C LYS A 256 14.62 -4.92 -12.76
N LYS A 257 15.58 -4.15 -13.28
CA LYS A 257 15.30 -2.88 -13.97
C LYS A 257 14.45 -3.07 -15.24
N GLU A 258 14.51 -4.25 -15.87
CA GLU A 258 13.64 -4.62 -16.99
C GLU A 258 12.27 -5.19 -16.58
N GLY A 259 12.05 -5.43 -15.28
CA GLY A 259 10.82 -6.05 -14.78
C GLY A 259 10.75 -7.57 -15.02
N ASN A 260 11.90 -8.22 -15.21
CA ASN A 260 11.99 -9.66 -15.37
C ASN A 260 12.33 -10.36 -14.05
N ASP A 261 11.33 -10.47 -13.16
CA ASP A 261 11.52 -10.95 -11.79
C ASP A 261 12.00 -12.42 -11.72
N LEU A 262 11.63 -13.25 -12.71
CA LEU A 262 12.05 -14.64 -12.76
C LEU A 262 13.55 -14.76 -13.03
N LEU A 263 14.06 -14.05 -14.05
CA LEU A 263 15.48 -14.07 -14.36
C LEU A 263 16.31 -13.34 -13.30
N GLU A 264 15.77 -12.27 -12.67
CA GLU A 264 16.38 -11.69 -11.48
C GLU A 264 16.58 -12.75 -10.39
N THR A 265 15.54 -13.52 -10.08
CA THR A 265 15.57 -14.54 -9.03
C THR A 265 16.61 -15.62 -9.32
N PHE A 266 16.68 -16.09 -10.55
CA PHE A 266 17.66 -17.10 -10.95
C PHE A 266 19.09 -16.57 -10.95
N ALA A 267 19.31 -15.30 -11.31
CA ALA A 267 20.61 -14.68 -11.21
C ALA A 267 21.08 -14.56 -9.74
N TYR A 268 20.19 -14.20 -8.81
CA TYR A 268 20.51 -14.24 -7.37
C TYR A 268 20.81 -15.65 -6.86
N GLN A 269 20.04 -16.66 -7.30
CA GLN A 269 20.35 -18.06 -7.00
C GLN A 269 21.77 -18.42 -7.47
N LYS A 270 22.15 -18.03 -8.69
CA LYS A 270 23.49 -18.26 -9.22
C LYS A 270 24.58 -17.52 -8.44
N ALA A 271 24.34 -16.29 -8.01
CA ALA A 271 25.25 -15.59 -7.11
C ALA A 271 25.45 -16.38 -5.80
N LEU A 272 24.36 -16.84 -5.17
CA LEU A 272 24.42 -17.64 -3.95
C LEU A 272 25.16 -18.99 -4.16
N GLU A 273 24.99 -19.65 -5.31
CA GLU A 273 25.74 -20.88 -5.64
C GLU A 273 27.26 -20.64 -5.66
N MET A 274 27.71 -19.43 -6.03
CA MET A 274 29.14 -19.09 -6.02
C MET A 274 29.66 -18.85 -4.60
N VAL A 275 28.85 -18.25 -3.72
CA VAL A 275 29.20 -17.94 -2.32
C VAL A 275 28.13 -18.50 -1.36
N PRO A 276 28.09 -19.83 -1.14
CA PRO A 276 26.96 -20.51 -0.50
C PRO A 276 26.77 -20.19 0.99
N ASN A 277 27.75 -19.55 1.64
CA ASN A 277 27.67 -19.15 3.05
C ASN A 277 27.29 -17.67 3.23
N SER A 278 27.02 -16.94 2.14
CA SER A 278 26.64 -15.53 2.20
C SER A 278 25.21 -15.38 2.74
N THR A 279 25.07 -14.92 3.97
CA THR A 279 23.77 -14.71 4.62
C THR A 279 22.95 -13.60 3.96
N SER A 280 23.61 -12.59 3.38
CA SER A 280 22.95 -11.54 2.59
C SER A 280 22.38 -12.11 1.30
N LEU A 281 23.14 -12.92 0.55
CA LEU A 281 22.64 -13.56 -0.67
C LEU A 281 21.54 -14.59 -0.38
N MET A 282 21.63 -15.31 0.75
CA MET A 282 20.53 -16.16 1.20
C MET A 282 19.26 -15.33 1.44
N PHE A 283 19.38 -14.20 2.12
CA PHE A 283 18.24 -13.31 2.40
C PHE A 283 17.62 -12.79 1.11
N ASP A 284 18.46 -12.27 0.21
CA ASP A 284 18.02 -11.65 -1.04
C ASP A 284 17.36 -12.70 -1.94
N SER A 285 18.00 -13.85 -2.14
CA SER A 285 17.44 -14.95 -2.94
C SER A 285 16.12 -15.46 -2.34
N ALA A 286 16.06 -15.67 -1.01
CA ALA A 286 14.84 -16.07 -0.33
C ALA A 286 13.71 -15.05 -0.52
N PHE A 287 14.04 -13.76 -0.43
CA PHE A 287 13.09 -12.70 -0.64
C PHE A 287 12.54 -12.71 -2.07
N ARG A 288 13.40 -12.87 -3.09
CA ARG A 288 12.95 -12.92 -4.49
C ARG A 288 12.00 -14.08 -4.76
N TYR A 289 12.33 -15.29 -4.30
CA TYR A 289 11.42 -16.42 -4.39
C TYR A 289 10.07 -16.18 -3.70
N LEU A 290 10.05 -15.41 -2.60
CA LEU A 290 8.81 -15.07 -1.91
C LEU A 290 7.87 -14.19 -2.75
N GLN A 291 8.41 -13.39 -3.66
CA GLN A 291 7.66 -12.40 -4.44
C GLN A 291 7.16 -12.93 -5.78
N ILE A 292 7.92 -13.80 -6.46
CA ILE A 292 7.66 -14.10 -7.88
C ILE A 292 6.44 -15.00 -8.16
N ASP A 293 6.27 -16.10 -7.42
CA ASP A 293 5.17 -17.05 -7.62
C ASP A 293 4.92 -17.84 -6.33
N LYS A 294 3.66 -18.21 -6.09
CA LYS A 294 3.26 -19.06 -4.96
C LYS A 294 3.94 -20.43 -4.99
N ASN A 295 4.30 -20.93 -6.17
CA ASN A 295 4.96 -22.21 -6.37
C ASN A 295 6.43 -22.23 -5.92
N PHE A 296 7.04 -21.07 -5.61
CA PHE A 296 8.43 -20.98 -5.13
C PHE A 296 8.56 -20.58 -3.66
N VAL A 297 7.45 -20.48 -2.93
CA VAL A 297 7.45 -20.07 -1.52
C VAL A 297 8.17 -21.10 -0.64
N ASP A 298 8.17 -22.37 -1.02
CA ASP A 298 8.93 -23.44 -0.38
C ASP A 298 10.44 -23.22 -0.46
N LEU A 299 10.96 -22.79 -1.63
CA LEU A 299 12.36 -22.41 -1.80
C LEU A 299 12.72 -21.18 -0.97
N SER A 300 11.85 -20.18 -0.92
CA SER A 300 12.01 -19.02 -0.04
C SER A 300 12.15 -19.45 1.42
N LEU A 301 11.23 -20.30 1.89
CA LEU A 301 11.25 -20.80 3.26
C LEU A 301 12.53 -21.60 3.55
N PHE A 302 12.96 -22.46 2.64
CA PHE A 302 14.19 -23.24 2.78
C PHE A 302 15.41 -22.35 2.97
N LEU A 303 15.53 -21.28 2.18
CA LEU A 303 16.66 -20.35 2.29
C LEU A 303 16.61 -19.50 3.56
N TYR A 304 15.43 -19.02 3.98
CA TYR A 304 15.32 -18.34 5.28
C TYR A 304 15.65 -19.27 6.45
N GLN A 305 15.24 -20.54 6.40
CA GLN A 305 15.63 -21.51 7.42
C GLN A 305 17.15 -21.72 7.47
N LYS A 306 17.81 -21.85 6.31
CA LYS A 306 19.28 -21.93 6.24
C LYS A 306 19.95 -20.68 6.82
N LEU A 307 19.46 -19.50 6.46
CA LEU A 307 19.97 -18.25 7.03
C LEU A 307 19.85 -18.24 8.55
N LEU A 308 18.69 -18.63 9.09
CA LEU A 308 18.44 -18.68 10.53
C LEU A 308 19.25 -19.76 11.26
N MET A 309 19.76 -20.78 10.56
CA MET A 309 20.74 -21.71 11.14
C MET A 309 22.12 -21.05 11.33
N VAL A 310 22.48 -20.10 10.47
CA VAL A 310 23.74 -19.34 10.55
C VAL A 310 23.62 -18.14 11.49
N ASN A 311 22.49 -17.42 11.43
CA ASN A 311 22.19 -16.27 12.27
C ASN A 311 20.76 -16.38 12.85
N ASN A 312 20.66 -17.04 14.00
CA ASN A 312 19.39 -17.35 14.66
C ASN A 312 18.59 -16.12 15.12
N ASN A 313 19.26 -14.99 15.35
CA ASN A 313 18.66 -13.76 15.85
C ASN A 313 18.37 -12.75 14.73
N ASN A 314 18.45 -13.17 13.46
CA ASN A 314 18.08 -12.31 12.34
C ASN A 314 16.55 -12.09 12.35
N SER A 315 16.12 -10.94 12.88
CA SER A 315 14.72 -10.59 13.04
C SER A 315 13.99 -10.45 11.70
N SER A 316 14.67 -9.94 10.66
CA SER A 316 14.11 -9.78 9.32
C SER A 316 13.87 -11.14 8.65
N ALA A 317 14.84 -12.06 8.74
CA ALA A 317 14.70 -13.41 8.20
C ALA A 317 13.63 -14.20 8.95
N SER A 318 13.54 -14.05 10.28
CA SER A 318 12.47 -14.66 11.08
C SER A 318 11.09 -14.12 10.67
N ASN A 319 10.95 -12.81 10.46
CA ASN A 319 9.69 -12.23 10.00
C ASN A 319 9.29 -12.79 8.64
N ASN A 320 10.22 -12.80 7.68
CA ASN A 320 9.92 -13.24 6.32
C ASN A 320 9.71 -14.76 6.22
N ALA A 321 10.38 -15.56 7.06
CA ALA A 321 10.03 -16.97 7.24
C ALA A 321 8.59 -17.12 7.73
N GLY A 322 8.14 -16.24 8.64
CA GLY A 322 6.75 -16.16 9.07
C GLY A 322 5.78 -15.93 7.91
N VAL A 323 6.09 -14.97 7.05
CA VAL A 323 5.31 -14.69 5.82
C VAL A 323 5.30 -15.89 4.88
N ALA A 324 6.43 -16.56 4.68
CA ALA A 324 6.53 -17.75 3.85
C ALA A 324 5.67 -18.91 4.40
N TYR A 325 5.74 -19.17 5.72
CA TYR A 325 4.87 -20.16 6.37
C TYR A 325 3.38 -19.81 6.21
N GLU A 326 3.02 -18.53 6.28
CA GLU A 326 1.63 -18.09 6.09
C GLU A 326 1.14 -18.33 4.66
N LYS A 327 1.96 -17.99 3.65
CA LYS A 327 1.66 -18.29 2.24
C LYS A 327 1.52 -19.80 1.97
N LEU A 328 2.22 -20.64 2.76
CA LEU A 328 2.08 -22.10 2.76
C LEU A 328 0.96 -22.62 3.69
N ASN A 329 0.12 -21.73 4.22
CA ASN A 329 -1.00 -22.03 5.13
C ASN A 329 -0.60 -22.73 6.45
N MET A 330 0.65 -22.57 6.90
CA MET A 330 1.17 -23.12 8.16
C MET A 330 1.09 -22.08 9.29
N LYS A 331 -0.13 -21.63 9.64
CA LYS A 331 -0.40 -20.50 10.54
C LYS A 331 0.34 -20.55 11.88
N GLY A 332 0.38 -21.71 12.54
CA GLY A 332 1.08 -21.86 13.83
C GLY A 332 2.61 -21.64 13.73
N LYS A 333 3.22 -22.09 12.62
CA LYS A 333 4.65 -21.83 12.34
C LYS A 333 4.88 -20.36 11.99
N ALA A 334 3.95 -19.73 11.28
CA ALA A 334 4.02 -18.29 10.97
C ALA A 334 4.07 -17.45 12.26
N ILE A 335 3.09 -17.63 13.16
CA ILE A 335 3.05 -16.92 14.45
C ILE A 335 4.30 -17.18 15.29
N LYS A 336 4.80 -18.42 15.33
CA LYS A 336 6.05 -18.72 16.05
C LYS A 336 7.23 -17.91 15.51
N ASN A 337 7.36 -17.77 14.19
CA ASN A 337 8.46 -17.03 13.57
C ASN A 337 8.31 -15.51 13.73
N TYR A 338 7.09 -14.96 13.64
CA TYR A 338 6.86 -13.56 13.97
C TYR A 338 7.20 -13.27 15.44
N LYS A 339 6.85 -14.16 16.38
CA LYS A 339 7.24 -14.01 17.79
C LYS A 339 8.75 -14.04 17.99
N ASN A 340 9.48 -14.88 17.25
CA ASN A 340 10.94 -14.89 17.27
C ASN A 340 11.52 -13.58 16.73
N ALA A 341 10.97 -13.06 15.62
CA ALA A 341 11.37 -11.79 15.06
C ALA A 341 11.12 -10.62 16.03
N PHE A 342 9.97 -10.61 16.71
CA PHE A 342 9.64 -9.60 17.70
C PHE A 342 10.56 -9.66 18.94
N LYS A 343 10.93 -10.86 19.40
CA LYS A 343 11.95 -11.03 20.45
C LYS A 343 13.32 -10.47 20.05
N ALA A 344 13.62 -10.47 18.76
CA ALA A 344 14.77 -9.81 18.16
C ALA A 344 14.45 -8.37 17.70
N GLU A 345 13.52 -7.71 18.41
CA GLU A 345 13.19 -6.28 18.33
C GLU A 345 12.55 -5.83 17.00
N SER A 346 11.99 -6.76 16.20
CA SER A 346 11.24 -6.39 15.00
C SER A 346 9.82 -5.95 15.34
N THR A 347 9.58 -4.64 15.38
CA THR A 347 8.26 -4.03 15.55
C THR A 347 7.32 -4.34 14.37
N LEU A 348 7.86 -4.53 13.16
CA LEU A 348 7.08 -5.04 12.01
C LEU A 348 6.43 -6.40 12.32
N ALA A 349 7.18 -7.31 12.96
CA ALA A 349 6.65 -8.62 13.29
C ALA A 349 5.52 -8.56 14.34
N ALA A 350 5.57 -7.61 15.27
CA ALA A 350 4.44 -7.35 16.18
C ALA A 350 3.19 -6.91 15.42
N SER A 351 3.31 -6.05 14.40
CA SER A 351 2.17 -5.66 13.57
C SER A 351 1.55 -6.86 12.82
N ASN A 352 2.38 -7.78 12.30
CA ASN A 352 1.92 -9.03 11.68
C ASN A 352 1.19 -9.94 12.69
N ILE A 353 1.68 -10.05 13.93
CA ILE A 353 1.01 -10.82 15.00
C ILE A 353 -0.33 -10.17 15.35
N ALA A 354 -0.34 -8.86 15.62
CA ALA A 354 -1.53 -8.12 16.02
C ALA A 354 -2.63 -8.21 14.97
N TYR A 355 -2.29 -8.07 13.68
CA TYR A 355 -3.26 -8.22 12.60
C TYR A 355 -3.96 -9.59 12.64
N LYS A 356 -3.19 -10.68 12.85
CA LYS A 356 -3.75 -12.04 12.95
C LYS A 356 -4.57 -12.28 14.21
N LEU A 357 -4.21 -11.63 15.30
CA LEU A 357 -4.98 -11.69 16.54
C LEU A 357 -6.33 -10.98 16.37
N ILE A 358 -6.36 -9.81 15.72
CA ILE A 358 -7.59 -9.09 15.37
C ILE A 358 -8.51 -9.95 14.50
N GLU A 359 -7.98 -10.58 13.45
CA GLU A 359 -8.77 -11.49 12.59
C GLU A 359 -9.38 -12.68 13.34
N CYS A 360 -8.80 -13.05 14.48
CA CYS A 360 -9.28 -14.13 15.33
C CYS A 360 -10.11 -13.64 16.54
N GLY A 361 -10.31 -12.33 16.69
CA GLY A 361 -11.05 -11.73 17.82
C GLY A 361 -10.25 -11.51 19.10
N PHE A 362 -8.93 -11.76 19.10
CA PHE A 362 -8.03 -11.56 20.25
C PHE A 362 -7.57 -10.10 20.32
N MET A 363 -8.52 -9.19 20.54
CA MET A 363 -8.30 -7.74 20.46
C MET A 363 -7.36 -7.21 21.54
N GLU A 364 -7.46 -7.73 22.77
CA GLU A 364 -6.62 -7.32 23.90
C GLU A 364 -5.16 -7.73 23.67
N GLU A 365 -4.92 -8.98 23.27
CA GLU A 365 -3.58 -9.46 22.99
C GLU A 365 -2.97 -8.72 21.79
N ALA A 366 -3.77 -8.40 20.76
CA ALA A 366 -3.31 -7.56 19.65
C ALA A 366 -2.85 -6.19 20.15
N GLN A 367 -3.65 -5.55 21.00
CA GLN A 367 -3.34 -4.25 21.60
C GLN A 367 -2.04 -4.28 22.41
N ASP A 368 -1.79 -5.38 23.15
CA ASP A 368 -0.59 -5.55 23.96
C ASP A 368 0.69 -5.63 23.11
N TYR A 369 0.68 -6.37 22.00
CA TYR A 369 1.82 -6.40 21.07
C TYR A 369 2.10 -5.00 20.49
N LEU A 370 1.04 -4.27 20.13
CA LEU A 370 1.17 -2.93 19.55
C LEU A 370 1.70 -1.92 20.58
N LYS A 371 1.23 -1.97 21.83
CA LYS A 371 1.72 -1.10 22.92
C LYS A 371 3.18 -1.39 23.28
N GLN A 372 3.58 -2.65 23.30
CA GLN A 372 4.99 -3.01 23.53
C GLN A 372 5.92 -2.40 22.48
N CYS A 373 5.42 -2.08 21.27
CA CYS A 373 6.25 -1.41 20.26
C CYS A 373 6.66 0.02 20.67
N GLU A 374 5.90 0.69 21.55
CA GLU A 374 6.18 2.07 21.99
C GLU A 374 7.47 2.19 22.81
N THR A 375 7.99 1.09 23.34
CA THR A 375 9.26 1.08 24.09
C THR A 375 10.50 1.01 23.21
N TYR A 376 10.34 0.81 21.90
CA TYR A 376 11.45 0.71 20.95
C TYR A 376 11.76 2.08 20.32
N GLU A 377 13.05 2.35 20.09
CA GLU A 377 13.50 3.60 19.46
C GLU A 377 13.00 3.73 18.01
N ILE A 378 12.99 2.62 17.26
CA ILE A 378 12.56 2.58 15.86
C ILE A 378 11.33 1.69 15.75
N VAL A 379 10.20 2.32 15.42
CA VAL A 379 8.91 1.64 15.27
C VAL A 379 8.51 1.61 13.80
N ASP A 380 8.18 0.42 13.28
CA ASP A 380 7.71 0.25 11.92
C ASP A 380 6.34 0.94 11.72
N THR A 381 6.18 1.60 10.57
CA THR A 381 4.94 2.31 10.21
C THR A 381 3.68 1.44 10.23
N ASN A 382 3.80 0.12 10.04
CA ASN A 382 2.67 -0.80 10.08
C ASN A 382 2.08 -0.97 11.49
N VAL A 383 2.85 -0.70 12.56
CA VAL A 383 2.31 -0.71 13.92
C VAL A 383 1.16 0.30 14.03
N ALA A 384 1.37 1.54 13.58
CA ALA A 384 0.34 2.58 13.61
C ALA A 384 -0.88 2.21 12.73
N ARG A 385 -0.64 1.60 11.56
CA ARG A 385 -1.72 1.13 10.67
C ARG A 385 -2.58 0.06 11.34
N VAL A 386 -1.97 -0.95 11.94
CA VAL A 386 -2.69 -2.03 12.61
C VAL A 386 -3.38 -1.54 13.88
N SER A 387 -2.80 -0.58 14.62
CA SER A 387 -3.49 0.08 15.74
C SER A 387 -4.75 0.83 15.31
N SER A 388 -4.71 1.53 14.17
CA SER A 388 -5.92 2.16 13.61
C SER A 388 -6.95 1.12 13.21
N TYR A 389 -6.52 0.02 12.58
CA TYR A 389 -7.41 -1.06 12.19
C TYR A 389 -8.10 -1.72 13.39
N LEU A 390 -7.36 -1.98 14.48
CA LEU A 390 -7.93 -2.48 15.74
C LEU A 390 -9.01 -1.54 16.28
N LYS A 391 -8.72 -0.24 16.35
CA LYS A 391 -9.68 0.76 16.82
C LYS A 391 -10.95 0.78 15.96
N ASP A 392 -10.77 0.74 14.65
CA ASP A 392 -11.90 0.73 13.70
C ASP A 392 -12.77 -0.52 13.89
N GLN A 393 -12.18 -1.70 14.14
CA GLN A 393 -12.95 -2.92 14.42
C GLN A 393 -13.76 -2.83 15.72
N LEU A 394 -13.15 -2.34 16.80
CA LEU A 394 -13.84 -2.13 18.08
C LEU A 394 -15.02 -1.15 17.94
N GLU A 395 -14.83 -0.04 17.23
CA GLU A 395 -15.88 0.96 16.99
C GLU A 395 -17.02 0.39 16.13
N VAL A 396 -16.71 -0.50 15.18
CA VAL A 396 -17.72 -1.20 14.39
C VAL A 396 -18.56 -2.12 15.27
N GLU A 397 -17.93 -2.91 16.15
CA GLU A 397 -18.65 -3.80 17.07
C GLU A 397 -19.54 -3.02 18.04
N GLU A 398 -19.04 -1.93 18.64
CA GLU A 398 -19.80 -1.07 19.54
C GLU A 398 -21.03 -0.46 18.83
N LYS A 399 -20.86 0.08 17.61
CA LYS A 399 -21.99 0.61 16.84
C LYS A 399 -23.01 -0.45 16.45
N LEU A 400 -22.56 -1.65 16.11
CA LEU A 400 -23.46 -2.77 15.84
C LEU A 400 -24.26 -3.14 17.08
N GLU A 401 -23.61 -3.20 18.24
CA GLU A 401 -24.27 -3.45 19.52
C GLU A 401 -25.31 -2.36 19.84
N GLU A 402 -24.97 -1.07 19.67
CA GLU A 402 -25.92 0.03 19.86
C GLU A 402 -27.17 -0.10 18.96
N VAL A 403 -26.98 -0.44 17.69
CA VAL A 403 -28.07 -0.67 16.74
C VAL A 403 -28.94 -1.85 17.18
N TYR A 404 -28.34 -2.96 17.61
CA TYR A 404 -29.08 -4.11 18.12
C TYR A 404 -29.84 -3.77 19.39
N ASN A 405 -29.22 -3.08 20.35
CA ASN A 405 -29.85 -2.67 21.60
C ASN A 405 -31.03 -1.72 21.38
N LYS A 406 -30.88 -0.74 20.48
CA LYS A 406 -31.98 0.17 20.10
C LYS A 406 -33.15 -0.60 19.49
N THR A 407 -32.86 -1.50 18.56
CA THR A 407 -33.85 -2.34 17.87
C THR A 407 -34.54 -3.29 18.85
N ALA A 408 -33.78 -3.93 19.74
CA ALA A 408 -34.31 -4.83 20.76
C ALA A 408 -35.24 -4.11 21.74
N LYS A 409 -34.89 -2.89 22.20
CA LYS A 409 -35.77 -2.07 23.05
C LYS A 409 -37.11 -1.74 22.38
N GLN A 410 -37.09 -1.40 21.09
CA GLN A 410 -38.32 -1.15 20.32
C GLN A 410 -39.19 -2.40 20.22
N LYS A 411 -38.60 -3.55 19.87
CA LYS A 411 -39.30 -4.85 19.84
C LYS A 411 -39.90 -5.18 21.20
N TYR A 412 -39.10 -5.07 22.26
CA TYR A 412 -39.52 -5.40 23.62
C TYR A 412 -40.73 -4.57 24.08
N LYS A 413 -40.70 -3.25 23.83
CA LYS A 413 -41.82 -2.36 24.13
C LYS A 413 -43.07 -2.75 23.35
N PHE A 414 -42.94 -2.93 22.04
CA PHE A 414 -44.08 -3.31 21.18
C PHE A 414 -44.71 -4.62 21.64
N PHE A 415 -43.90 -5.66 21.86
CA PHE A 415 -44.40 -6.98 22.26
C PHE A 415 -44.98 -7.01 23.68
N SER A 416 -44.52 -6.13 24.57
CA SER A 416 -45.13 -5.97 25.90
C SER A 416 -46.56 -5.42 25.79
N GLU A 417 -46.77 -4.38 24.97
CA GLU A 417 -48.11 -3.84 24.73
C GLU A 417 -49.01 -4.80 23.96
N LEU A 418 -48.46 -5.47 22.95
CA LEU A 418 -49.16 -6.55 22.25
C LEU A 418 -49.59 -7.64 23.24
N GLY A 419 -48.71 -8.06 24.15
CA GLY A 419 -49.01 -9.03 25.20
C GLY A 419 -50.14 -8.59 26.12
N ASN A 420 -50.11 -7.34 26.59
CA ASN A 420 -51.20 -6.75 27.37
C ASN A 420 -52.54 -6.87 26.64
N CYS A 421 -52.55 -6.66 25.32
CA CYS A 421 -53.76 -6.74 24.50
C CYS A 421 -54.19 -8.19 24.20
N LEU A 422 -53.23 -9.07 23.91
CA LEU A 422 -53.45 -10.50 23.66
C LEU A 422 -54.09 -11.20 24.86
N PHE A 423 -53.76 -10.78 26.08
CA PHE A 423 -54.23 -11.43 27.31
C PHE A 423 -55.27 -10.59 28.08
N SER A 424 -55.84 -9.54 27.46
CA SER A 424 -56.92 -8.73 28.05
C SER A 424 -58.25 -8.96 27.37
N THR A 425 -59.32 -9.12 28.17
CA THR A 425 -60.71 -9.25 27.68
C THR A 425 -61.43 -7.91 27.50
N LYS A 426 -60.75 -6.78 27.72
CA LYS A 426 -61.34 -5.45 27.59
C LYS A 426 -61.54 -5.13 26.10
N ALA A 427 -62.78 -5.02 25.64
CA ALA A 427 -63.06 -4.58 24.27
C ALA A 427 -62.45 -3.18 24.02
N ARG A 428 -61.63 -3.05 22.98
CA ARG A 428 -60.99 -1.77 22.60
C ARG A 428 -61.51 -1.23 21.27
N PHE A 429 -61.76 -2.11 20.30
CA PHE A 429 -62.10 -1.67 18.96
C PHE A 429 -63.59 -1.35 18.79
N ASP A 430 -63.92 -0.08 18.53
CA ASP A 430 -65.25 0.37 18.15
C ASP A 430 -65.30 0.60 16.63
N ASN A 431 -66.37 0.17 15.97
CA ASN A 431 -66.50 0.11 14.51
C ASN A 431 -66.68 1.50 13.85
N ARG A 432 -66.21 2.57 14.51
CA ARG A 432 -66.66 3.96 14.34
C ARG A 432 -65.57 4.94 13.89
N SER A 433 -64.38 4.46 13.54
CA SER A 433 -63.21 5.32 13.37
C SER A 433 -62.68 5.32 11.94
N GLU A 434 -62.59 6.51 11.32
CA GLU A 434 -61.82 6.71 10.09
C GLU A 434 -60.33 6.76 10.43
N PHE A 435 -59.52 5.94 9.76
CA PHE A 435 -58.08 5.90 9.95
C PHE A 435 -57.32 6.54 8.79
N THR A 436 -56.12 7.05 9.06
CA THR A 436 -55.19 7.54 8.05
C THR A 436 -53.80 6.94 8.23
N TYR A 437 -53.11 6.71 7.13
CA TYR A 437 -51.69 6.37 7.11
C TYR A 437 -50.93 7.50 6.43
N GLY A 438 -50.27 8.36 7.21
CA GLY A 438 -49.79 9.65 6.72
C GLY A 438 -50.94 10.51 6.22
N GLN A 439 -50.99 10.82 4.92
CA GLN A 439 -52.09 11.59 4.31
C GLN A 439 -53.14 10.71 3.62
N SER A 440 -52.87 9.41 3.46
CA SER A 440 -53.77 8.51 2.76
C SER A 440 -54.89 8.01 3.68
N PRO A 441 -56.16 8.08 3.26
CA PRO A 441 -57.26 7.47 3.99
C PRO A 441 -57.11 5.94 3.97
N VAL A 442 -57.44 5.30 5.09
CA VAL A 442 -57.36 3.84 5.25
C VAL A 442 -58.76 3.31 5.42
N LYS A 443 -59.16 2.40 4.53
CA LYS A 443 -60.42 1.68 4.63
C LYS A 443 -60.23 0.49 5.57
N VAL A 444 -61.05 0.42 6.62
CA VAL A 444 -61.05 -0.67 7.60
C VAL A 444 -62.38 -1.43 7.49
N ASP A 445 -62.31 -2.71 7.16
CA ASP A 445 -63.46 -3.61 7.08
C ASP A 445 -63.33 -4.70 8.17
N ILE A 446 -64.33 -4.79 9.07
CA ILE A 446 -64.35 -5.78 10.17
C ILE A 446 -65.57 -6.68 10.04
N ASN A 447 -65.35 -7.99 10.10
CA ASN A 447 -66.40 -9.00 10.04
C ASN A 447 -66.11 -10.13 11.04
N GLY A 448 -66.87 -10.16 12.14
CA GLY A 448 -66.59 -11.05 13.27
C GLY A 448 -65.17 -10.82 13.80
N ASP A 449 -64.37 -11.88 13.84
CA ASP A 449 -62.98 -11.81 14.32
C ASP A 449 -61.97 -11.38 13.22
N SER A 450 -62.42 -11.09 12.00
CA SER A 450 -61.52 -10.73 10.89
C SER A 450 -61.44 -9.22 10.69
N ILE A 451 -60.25 -8.72 10.41
CA ILE A 451 -59.98 -7.31 10.08
C ILE A 451 -59.18 -7.21 8.79
N VAL A 452 -59.59 -6.27 7.93
CA VAL A 452 -58.88 -5.90 6.71
C VAL A 452 -58.69 -4.39 6.68
N LEU A 453 -57.43 -3.95 6.59
CA LEU A 453 -57.07 -2.57 6.31
C LEU A 453 -56.56 -2.48 4.87
N SER A 454 -57.00 -1.47 4.13
CA SER A 454 -56.53 -1.18 2.78
C SER A 454 -56.34 0.31 2.54
N TRP A 455 -55.25 0.68 1.90
CA TRP A 455 -54.93 2.07 1.55
C TRP A 455 -54.12 2.12 0.26
N GLU A 456 -54.08 3.30 -0.35
CA GLU A 456 -53.31 3.56 -1.58
C GLU A 456 -52.27 4.65 -1.33
N ASN A 457 -51.07 4.47 -1.87
CA ASN A 457 -50.01 5.48 -1.87
C ASN A 457 -49.55 5.72 -3.32
N GLY A 458 -50.15 6.70 -3.99
CA GLY A 458 -50.05 6.81 -5.45
C GLY A 458 -50.69 5.60 -6.14
N ASP A 459 -49.92 4.92 -6.99
CA ASP A 459 -50.37 3.69 -7.68
C ASP A 459 -50.22 2.41 -6.83
N GLU A 460 -49.56 2.50 -5.67
CA GLU A 460 -49.30 1.36 -4.80
C GLU A 460 -50.51 1.04 -3.93
N LYS A 461 -51.04 -0.18 -4.09
CA LYS A 461 -52.16 -0.67 -3.28
C LYS A 461 -51.63 -1.54 -2.15
N HIS A 462 -52.00 -1.22 -0.93
CA HIS A 462 -51.53 -1.90 0.28
C HIS A 462 -52.71 -2.56 1.00
N LYS A 463 -52.46 -3.73 1.63
CA LYS A 463 -53.47 -4.45 2.39
C LYS A 463 -52.87 -5.14 3.61
N VAL A 464 -53.47 -4.96 4.79
CA VAL A 464 -53.22 -5.78 5.98
C VAL A 464 -54.48 -6.59 6.25
N GLU A 465 -54.35 -7.91 6.32
CA GLU A 465 -55.47 -8.83 6.54
C GLU A 465 -55.14 -9.82 7.66
N GLY A 466 -56.01 -9.91 8.65
CA GLY A 466 -55.75 -10.74 9.81
C GLY A 466 -56.95 -11.00 10.69
N LYS A 467 -56.67 -11.51 11.89
CA LYS A 467 -57.68 -11.85 12.89
C LYS A 467 -57.38 -11.22 14.23
N PHE A 468 -58.46 -10.86 14.93
CA PHE A 468 -58.40 -10.49 16.33
C PHE A 468 -58.12 -11.72 17.19
N HIS A 469 -57.25 -11.52 18.17
CA HIS A 469 -56.97 -12.43 19.28
C HIS A 469 -57.11 -11.61 20.56
N ASN A 470 -58.30 -11.67 21.16
CA ASN A 470 -58.73 -10.71 22.18
C ASN A 470 -58.59 -9.27 21.66
N SER A 471 -57.78 -8.42 22.30
CA SER A 471 -57.60 -7.01 21.89
C SER A 471 -56.39 -6.78 20.98
N ALA A 472 -55.71 -7.85 20.56
CA ALA A 472 -54.59 -7.80 19.63
C ALA A 472 -54.97 -8.36 18.26
N ILE A 473 -54.13 -8.12 17.26
CA ILE A 473 -54.33 -8.50 15.86
C ILE A 473 -53.09 -9.27 15.40
N ILE A 474 -53.31 -10.43 14.79
CA ILE A 474 -52.28 -11.17 14.06
C ILE A 474 -52.70 -11.18 12.60
N ALA A 475 -51.84 -10.64 11.74
CA ALA A 475 -52.20 -10.35 10.36
C ALA A 475 -51.03 -10.60 9.40
N ASN A 476 -51.35 -10.55 8.11
CA ASN A 476 -50.38 -10.52 7.04
C ASN A 476 -50.52 -9.22 6.25
N TYR A 477 -49.40 -8.58 5.98
CA TYR A 477 -49.28 -7.38 5.17
C TYR A 477 -48.84 -7.74 3.76
N SER A 478 -49.74 -7.54 2.79
CA SER A 478 -49.43 -7.62 1.37
C SER A 478 -48.79 -6.31 0.92
N LYS A 479 -47.45 -6.29 0.93
CA LYS A 479 -46.65 -5.13 0.51
C LYS A 479 -46.38 -5.19 -1.00
N PRO A 480 -46.68 -4.13 -1.77
CA PRO A 480 -46.29 -4.04 -3.17
C PRO A 480 -44.77 -3.84 -3.29
N GLU A 481 -44.15 -4.61 -4.17
CA GLU A 481 -42.77 -4.47 -4.63
C GLU A 481 -42.77 -4.22 -6.13
N LYS A 482 -42.22 -3.07 -6.54
CA LYS A 482 -42.23 -2.64 -7.94
C LYS A 482 -41.42 -3.60 -8.80
N ASN A 483 -42.04 -4.12 -9.85
CA ASN A 483 -41.35 -4.94 -10.84
C ASN A 483 -40.46 -4.06 -11.72
N LEU A 484 -39.18 -4.42 -11.88
CA LEU A 484 -38.23 -3.69 -12.71
C LEU A 484 -38.53 -3.83 -14.21
N TYR A 485 -39.18 -4.93 -14.62
CA TYR A 485 -39.51 -5.23 -16.01
C TYR A 485 -40.96 -5.73 -16.13
N PRO A 486 -41.96 -4.86 -15.91
CA PRO A 486 -43.36 -5.25 -16.04
C PRO A 486 -43.75 -5.42 -17.51
N TYR A 487 -44.49 -6.47 -17.83
CA TYR A 487 -44.98 -6.74 -19.19
C TYR A 487 -46.40 -6.18 -19.43
N SER A 488 -47.06 -5.69 -18.38
CA SER A 488 -48.38 -5.04 -18.40
C SER A 488 -48.57 -4.15 -17.16
N GLU A 489 -49.55 -3.24 -17.18
CA GLU A 489 -49.96 -2.50 -15.97
C GLU A 489 -50.38 -3.42 -14.82
N SER A 490 -50.99 -4.57 -15.12
CA SER A 490 -51.39 -5.56 -14.10
C SER A 490 -50.22 -6.32 -13.46
N THR A 491 -49.02 -6.27 -14.03
CA THR A 491 -47.80 -6.93 -13.51
C THR A 491 -46.76 -5.92 -12.99
N LYS A 492 -47.18 -4.66 -12.84
CA LYS A 492 -46.36 -3.54 -12.36
C LYS A 492 -45.83 -3.74 -10.94
N TYR A 493 -46.57 -4.47 -10.11
CA TYR A 493 -46.19 -4.80 -8.74
C TYR A 493 -46.32 -6.30 -8.46
N ASN A 494 -45.30 -6.86 -7.80
CA ASN A 494 -45.40 -8.14 -7.12
C ASN A 494 -45.78 -7.89 -5.66
N TYR A 495 -46.48 -8.82 -5.02
CA TYR A 495 -46.89 -8.66 -3.64
C TYR A 495 -46.11 -9.63 -2.75
N VAL A 496 -45.42 -9.08 -1.77
CA VAL A 496 -44.76 -9.85 -0.72
C VAL A 496 -45.65 -9.83 0.50
N ASN A 497 -46.03 -11.02 0.94
CA ASN A 497 -46.79 -11.24 2.16
C ASN A 497 -45.84 -11.29 3.35
N ILE A 498 -46.05 -10.39 4.31
CA ILE A 498 -45.18 -10.22 5.47
C ILE A 498 -46.03 -10.36 6.73
N ASP A 499 -45.63 -11.22 7.66
CA ASP A 499 -46.34 -11.34 8.92
C ASP A 499 -46.20 -10.06 9.75
N VAL A 500 -47.33 -9.60 10.28
CA VAL A 500 -47.43 -8.40 11.09
C VAL A 500 -48.28 -8.68 12.34
N TYR A 501 -47.88 -8.06 13.43
CA TYR A 501 -48.61 -8.12 14.70
C TYR A 501 -49.08 -6.73 15.01
N GLY A 502 -50.29 -6.57 15.53
CA GLY A 502 -50.82 -5.25 15.83
C GLY A 502 -51.72 -5.20 17.04
N TYR A 503 -51.95 -4.00 17.52
CA TYR A 503 -52.89 -3.71 18.59
C TYR A 503 -53.33 -2.25 18.48
N GLU A 504 -54.40 -1.90 19.19
CA GLU A 504 -54.84 -0.52 19.35
C GLU A 504 -54.20 0.11 20.59
N ASN A 505 -53.49 1.21 20.39
CA ASN A 505 -52.83 1.93 21.48
C ASN A 505 -53.83 2.77 22.30
N GLU A 506 -53.37 3.41 23.37
CA GLU A 506 -54.23 4.25 24.24
C GLU A 506 -54.80 5.50 23.56
N LYS A 507 -54.24 5.89 22.40
CA LYS A 507 -54.73 7.00 21.57
C LYS A 507 -55.71 6.53 20.49
N GLU A 508 -56.13 5.27 20.54
CA GLU A 508 -57.02 4.66 19.55
C GLU A 508 -56.38 4.54 18.14
N ASN A 509 -55.05 4.61 18.04
CA ASN A 509 -54.33 4.32 16.80
C ASN A 509 -54.10 2.81 16.68
N LEU A 510 -54.23 2.28 15.46
CA LEU A 510 -53.82 0.92 15.15
C LEU A 510 -52.32 0.89 14.83
N ILE A 511 -51.56 0.17 15.64
CA ILE A 511 -50.11 0.01 15.44
C ILE A 511 -49.85 -1.43 15.04
N PHE A 512 -49.15 -1.62 13.93
CA PHE A 512 -48.61 -2.91 13.51
C PHE A 512 -47.09 -2.88 13.45
N LEU A 513 -46.46 -3.98 13.81
CA LEU A 513 -45.02 -4.20 13.72
C LEU A 513 -44.73 -5.37 12.80
N THR A 514 -43.74 -5.20 11.94
CA THR A 514 -43.12 -6.30 11.21
C THR A 514 -41.61 -6.31 11.39
N ILE A 515 -41.04 -7.51 11.34
CA ILE A 515 -39.62 -7.77 11.52
C ILE A 515 -39.14 -8.56 10.30
N LYS A 516 -38.27 -7.95 9.50
CA LYS A 516 -37.62 -8.60 8.36
C LYS A 516 -36.13 -8.23 8.37
N ASP A 517 -35.24 -9.22 8.27
CA ASP A 517 -33.78 -9.03 8.23
C ASP A 517 -33.24 -8.14 9.37
N ASN A 518 -33.74 -8.36 10.59
CA ASN A 518 -33.47 -7.54 11.78
C ASN A 518 -33.90 -6.07 11.71
N GLN A 519 -34.53 -5.63 10.64
CA GLN A 519 -35.16 -4.31 10.54
C GLN A 519 -36.61 -4.37 11.03
N ILE A 520 -36.98 -3.34 11.78
CA ILE A 520 -38.35 -3.14 12.24
C ILE A 520 -39.02 -2.16 11.29
N THR A 521 -40.21 -2.48 10.83
CA THR A 521 -41.11 -1.51 10.21
C THR A 521 -42.39 -1.44 11.03
N THR A 522 -42.77 -0.22 11.42
CA THR A 522 -44.02 0.04 12.10
C THR A 522 -45.00 0.65 11.11
N LEU A 523 -46.22 0.12 11.06
CA LEU A 523 -47.35 0.74 10.39
C LEU A 523 -48.24 1.33 11.48
N GLU A 524 -48.27 2.64 11.60
CA GLU A 524 -49.16 3.34 12.53
C GLU A 524 -50.28 3.99 11.73
N PHE A 525 -51.51 3.55 12.00
CA PHE A 525 -52.73 4.10 11.42
C PHE A 525 -53.37 4.99 12.47
N GLU A 526 -53.37 6.29 12.21
CA GLU A 526 -53.86 7.30 13.13
C GLU A 526 -55.37 7.47 13.00
N ILE A 527 -56.06 7.60 14.14
CA ILE A 527 -57.48 7.92 14.16
C ILE A 527 -57.70 9.38 13.74
N LYS A 528 -58.65 9.60 12.83
CA LYS A 528 -59.03 10.93 12.38
C LYS A 528 -60.00 11.55 13.38
N LEU A 529 -59.47 12.38 14.29
CA LEU A 529 -60.27 13.17 15.22
C LEU A 529 -60.97 14.30 14.45
N TYR A 530 -62.30 14.29 14.46
CA TYR A 530 -63.14 15.34 13.86
C TYR A 530 -63.21 16.60 14.72
#